data_AF-A0A1E7DJV5-F1
#
_entry.id   AF-A0A1E7DJV5-F1
#
_cell.length_a   1.000
_cell.length_b   1.000
_cell.length_c   1.000
_cell.angle_alpha   90.00
_cell.angle_beta   90.00
_cell.angle_gamma   90.00
#
_symmetry.space_group_name_H-M   'P 1'
#
loop_
_entity.id
_entity.type
_entity.pdbx_description
1 polymer ?
#
loop_
_entity_poly.entity_id
_entity_poly.type
_entity_poly.pdbx_seq_one_letter_code
_entity_poly.pdbx_strand_id
1 'polypeptide(L)'
;MLSESVHTGILKKFEALKGETLVGKGPIKGLNKENRVPADQFVPEKHILHDLIRGFYKPKDMPYLLSYQATESNENYGRQIIWKDQSKAEFEMIEMRPPSGLKDNRKAGDIAAARYNLQNGIPIGILHKVEKGVNAVLGLGKIVEENEQGVFIVKPYTLKKDLPPSEEQEAALVFETNEIENNIELFTEVLQEIKRRRGQQKFRHLLLLKYDSCAVCGISATYTKASHIKPWSASSDYERLDVYNGLLLCPNHDYLFDQGLISFDASGRIKISPLLSAAHLDKFAVNDEIRIEMDSTIGAYMDYHMKNIFRAAGSIQ
;
A
#
# COMPACT_ATOMS: atom_id res chain seq x y z
N MET A 1 -11.83 -12.71 -9.58
CA MET A 1 -11.48 -11.39 -9.01
C MET A 1 -10.12 -10.99 -9.56
N LEU A 2 -9.88 -9.71 -9.89
CA LEU A 2 -8.50 -9.25 -10.10
C LEU A 2 -7.77 -9.36 -8.76
N SER A 3 -6.55 -9.87 -8.77
CA SER A 3 -5.71 -9.88 -7.57
C SER A 3 -5.36 -8.44 -7.16
N GLU A 4 -5.06 -8.24 -5.88
CA GLU A 4 -4.59 -6.95 -5.36
C GLU A 4 -3.30 -6.49 -6.08
N SER A 5 -2.45 -7.45 -6.47
CA SER A 5 -1.26 -7.21 -7.29
C SER A 5 -1.60 -6.65 -8.68
N VAL A 6 -2.65 -7.17 -9.34
CA VAL A 6 -3.11 -6.65 -10.64
C VAL A 6 -3.71 -5.25 -10.49
N HIS A 7 -4.50 -5.00 -9.46
CA HIS A 7 -5.06 -3.67 -9.21
C HIS A 7 -3.96 -2.63 -8.97
N THR A 8 -3.01 -2.94 -8.08
CA THR A 8 -1.86 -2.09 -7.78
C THR A 8 -1.01 -1.84 -9.02
N GLY A 9 -0.78 -2.88 -9.84
CA GLY A 9 -0.06 -2.75 -11.09
C GLY A 9 -0.76 -1.81 -12.08
N ILE A 10 -2.10 -1.87 -12.17
CA ILE A 10 -2.86 -0.98 -13.05
C ILE A 10 -2.74 0.49 -12.60
N LEU A 11 -2.78 0.75 -11.29
CA LEU A 11 -2.57 2.11 -10.77
C LEU A 11 -1.18 2.64 -11.10
N LYS A 12 -0.13 1.82 -10.92
CA LYS A 12 1.25 2.16 -11.31
C LYS A 12 1.35 2.46 -12.81
N LYS A 13 0.66 1.67 -13.63
CA LYS A 13 0.61 1.86 -15.08
C LYS A 13 -0.07 3.17 -15.48
N PHE A 14 -1.19 3.54 -14.83
CA PHE A 14 -1.82 4.84 -15.06
C PHE A 14 -0.92 6.02 -14.68
N GLU A 15 -0.20 5.92 -13.57
CA GLU A 15 0.74 6.95 -13.13
C GLU A 15 1.92 7.08 -14.11
N ALA A 16 2.48 5.96 -14.56
CA ALA A 16 3.57 5.94 -15.54
C ALA A 16 3.17 6.46 -16.93
N LEU A 17 1.91 6.30 -17.31
CA LEU A 17 1.38 6.75 -18.60
C LEU A 17 0.84 8.19 -18.55
N LYS A 18 0.95 8.93 -17.44
CA LYS A 18 0.43 10.31 -17.36
C LYS A 18 1.02 11.18 -18.48
N GLY A 19 0.14 11.86 -19.23
CA GLY A 19 0.50 12.69 -20.38
C GLY A 19 0.49 11.93 -21.71
N GLU A 20 0.51 10.60 -21.68
CA GLU A 20 0.44 9.78 -22.89
C GLU A 20 -0.96 9.75 -23.47
N THR A 21 -1.03 9.57 -24.79
CA THR A 21 -2.29 9.40 -25.52
C THR A 21 -2.50 7.95 -25.90
N LEU A 22 -3.65 7.42 -25.49
CA LEU A 22 -4.14 6.09 -25.81
C LEU A 22 -5.06 6.15 -27.03
N VAL A 23 -4.65 5.51 -28.13
CA VAL A 23 -5.44 5.38 -29.36
C VAL A 23 -5.89 3.91 -29.51
N GLY A 24 -7.20 3.65 -29.63
CA GLY A 24 -7.72 2.28 -29.87
C GLY A 24 -7.22 1.71 -31.22
N LYS A 25 -6.88 0.42 -31.40
CA LYS A 25 -7.68 -0.81 -31.16
C LYS A 25 -6.87 -2.09 -30.77
N GLY A 26 -5.62 -2.01 -30.31
CA GLY A 26 -4.78 -3.22 -30.04
C GLY A 26 -4.23 -3.40 -28.62
N PRO A 27 -3.48 -2.43 -28.07
CA PRO A 27 -2.57 -2.71 -26.94
C PRO A 27 -3.19 -2.61 -25.53
N ILE A 28 -4.43 -2.13 -25.39
CA ILE A 28 -4.95 -1.60 -24.11
C ILE A 28 -6.14 -2.42 -23.57
N LYS A 29 -6.99 -2.91 -24.46
CA LYS A 29 -8.08 -3.86 -24.14
C LYS A 29 -7.62 -5.32 -24.12
N GLY A 30 -6.48 -5.58 -24.77
CA GLY A 30 -6.26 -6.81 -25.51
C GLY A 30 -7.34 -7.01 -26.60
N LEU A 31 -7.17 -8.00 -27.47
CA LEU A 31 -7.95 -8.08 -28.73
C LEU A 31 -9.47 -8.25 -28.52
N ASN A 32 -9.93 -8.86 -27.40
CA ASN A 32 -11.34 -9.09 -27.07
C ASN A 32 -11.52 -9.53 -25.59
N LYS A 33 -12.72 -9.98 -25.18
CA LYS A 33 -13.00 -10.47 -23.80
C LYS A 33 -12.12 -11.66 -23.38
N GLU A 34 -11.61 -12.43 -24.34
CA GLU A 34 -10.78 -13.63 -24.14
C GLU A 34 -9.28 -13.29 -24.23
N ASN A 35 -8.94 -12.24 -24.97
CA ASN A 35 -7.58 -11.77 -25.22
C ASN A 35 -7.35 -10.49 -24.41
N ARG A 36 -6.89 -10.64 -23.17
CA ARG A 36 -6.48 -9.54 -22.28
C ARG A 36 -5.12 -8.96 -22.66
N VAL A 37 -4.78 -7.78 -22.15
CA VAL A 37 -3.41 -7.24 -22.24
C VAL A 37 -2.48 -8.24 -21.56
N PRO A 38 -1.37 -8.64 -22.19
CA PRO A 38 -0.38 -9.49 -21.53
C PRO A 38 0.16 -8.82 -20.26
N ALA A 39 0.78 -9.63 -19.40
CA ALA A 39 1.57 -9.07 -18.31
C ALA A 39 2.65 -8.13 -18.87
N ASP A 40 2.96 -7.09 -18.11
CA ASP A 40 4.00 -6.13 -18.44
C ASP A 40 4.78 -5.72 -17.19
N GLN A 41 5.70 -4.77 -17.34
CA GLN A 41 6.56 -4.30 -16.24
C GLN A 41 5.79 -3.71 -15.05
N PHE A 42 4.52 -3.34 -15.23
CA PHE A 42 3.69 -2.77 -14.17
C PHE A 42 2.68 -3.78 -13.63
N VAL A 43 2.07 -4.58 -14.52
CA VAL A 43 1.00 -5.51 -14.18
C VAL A 43 1.48 -6.95 -14.39
N PRO A 44 1.62 -7.75 -13.32
CA PRO A 44 2.28 -9.06 -13.38
C PRO A 44 1.43 -10.15 -14.06
N GLU A 45 0.15 -9.88 -14.30
CA GLU A 45 -0.78 -10.83 -14.92
C GLU A 45 -1.54 -10.19 -16.09
N LYS A 46 -2.24 -11.04 -16.83
CA LYS A 46 -3.13 -10.62 -17.91
C LYS A 46 -4.25 -9.71 -17.38
N HIS A 47 -4.30 -8.48 -17.85
CA HIS A 47 -5.16 -7.43 -17.29
C HIS A 47 -5.98 -6.70 -18.36
N ILE A 48 -6.87 -5.81 -17.89
CA ILE A 48 -7.67 -4.95 -18.75
C ILE A 48 -7.35 -3.51 -18.36
N LEU A 49 -6.78 -2.74 -19.29
CA LEU A 49 -6.66 -1.29 -19.17
C LEU A 49 -7.79 -0.72 -20.05
N HIS A 50 -8.98 -0.47 -19.52
CA HIS A 50 -10.12 -0.20 -20.40
C HIS A 50 -10.08 1.26 -20.90
N ASP A 51 -9.94 1.49 -22.20
CA ASP A 51 -9.90 2.81 -22.86
C ASP A 51 -11.22 3.22 -23.55
N LEU A 52 -12.08 2.23 -23.83
CA LEU A 52 -13.39 2.41 -24.45
C LEU A 52 -14.53 2.52 -23.43
N ILE A 53 -14.23 2.90 -22.19
CA ILE A 53 -15.24 3.16 -21.16
C ILE A 53 -15.91 4.47 -21.53
N ARG A 54 -17.22 4.61 -21.32
CA ARG A 54 -17.87 5.92 -21.22
C ARG A 54 -18.12 6.20 -19.75
N GLY A 55 -17.39 7.14 -19.16
CA GLY A 55 -17.52 7.45 -17.73
C GLY A 55 -16.93 6.35 -16.84
N PHE A 56 -17.80 5.66 -16.10
CA PHE A 56 -17.44 4.76 -14.99
C PHE A 56 -16.99 3.39 -15.49
N TYR A 57 -15.86 2.89 -14.95
CA TYR A 57 -15.45 1.51 -15.18
C TYR A 57 -15.28 0.73 -13.89
N LYS A 58 -16.21 -0.21 -13.73
CA LYS A 58 -16.24 -1.22 -12.71
C LYS A 58 -15.96 -2.59 -13.35
N PRO A 59 -14.85 -3.26 -13.00
CA PRO A 59 -14.63 -4.64 -13.41
C PRO A 59 -15.75 -5.57 -12.90
N LYS A 60 -16.07 -6.61 -13.67
CA LYS A 60 -17.02 -7.64 -13.23
C LYS A 60 -16.53 -8.28 -11.93
N ASP A 61 -17.44 -8.47 -10.97
CA ASP A 61 -17.17 -9.09 -9.67
C ASP A 61 -16.25 -8.27 -8.74
N MET A 62 -16.10 -6.96 -8.99
CA MET A 62 -15.39 -6.04 -8.09
C MET A 62 -16.34 -5.03 -7.46
N PRO A 63 -16.14 -4.65 -6.19
CA PRO A 63 -17.00 -3.69 -5.53
C PRO A 63 -16.63 -2.23 -5.86
N TYR A 64 -15.47 -1.97 -6.47
CA TYR A 64 -14.93 -0.62 -6.72
C TYR A 64 -14.66 -0.34 -8.22
N LEU A 65 -14.53 0.95 -8.54
CA LEU A 65 -14.09 1.47 -9.83
C LEU A 65 -12.59 1.36 -9.98
N LEU A 66 -12.16 1.04 -11.19
CA LEU A 66 -10.75 1.01 -11.57
C LEU A 66 -10.32 2.32 -12.24
N SER A 67 -11.20 2.91 -13.05
CA SER A 67 -10.92 4.13 -13.79
C SER A 67 -12.18 4.91 -14.14
N TYR A 68 -11.98 6.17 -14.50
CA TYR A 68 -13.00 7.08 -14.98
C TYR A 68 -12.54 7.80 -16.25
N GLN A 69 -13.41 7.85 -17.26
CA GLN A 69 -13.22 8.68 -18.45
C GLN A 69 -14.05 9.95 -18.32
N ALA A 70 -13.36 11.08 -18.12
CA ALA A 70 -13.93 12.41 -18.09
C ALA A 70 -14.09 12.99 -19.51
N THR A 71 -15.08 13.86 -19.68
CA THR A 71 -15.35 14.55 -20.95
C THR A 71 -15.45 16.07 -20.78
N GLU A 72 -15.06 16.79 -21.83
CA GLU A 72 -15.25 18.24 -21.96
C GLU A 72 -16.34 18.62 -23.00
N SER A 73 -17.10 17.62 -23.48
CA SER A 73 -18.21 17.90 -24.39
C SER A 73 -19.37 18.56 -23.64
N ASN A 74 -20.03 19.52 -24.30
CA ASN A 74 -21.30 20.07 -23.83
C ASN A 74 -22.46 19.05 -23.98
N GLU A 75 -22.24 17.96 -24.71
CA GLU A 75 -23.19 16.86 -24.87
C GLU A 75 -23.06 15.83 -23.73
N ASN A 76 -24.18 15.21 -23.34
CA ASN A 76 -24.29 14.28 -22.20
C ASN A 76 -24.12 14.98 -20.84
N TYR A 77 -23.17 14.54 -20.01
CA TYR A 77 -23.00 14.99 -18.62
C TYR A 77 -22.26 16.32 -18.48
N GLY A 78 -22.00 17.03 -19.60
CA GLY A 78 -21.33 18.33 -19.63
C GLY A 78 -19.82 18.26 -19.40
N ARG A 79 -19.17 19.43 -19.34
CA ARG A 79 -17.75 19.57 -18.99
C ARG A 79 -17.52 19.16 -17.54
N GLN A 80 -16.55 18.26 -17.34
CA GLN A 80 -16.28 17.67 -16.03
C GLN A 80 -14.92 18.05 -15.45
N ILE A 81 -13.97 18.45 -16.29
CA ILE A 81 -12.58 18.68 -15.88
C ILE A 81 -12.38 20.16 -15.58
N ILE A 82 -11.88 20.47 -14.39
CA ILE A 82 -11.36 21.77 -14.03
C ILE A 82 -9.84 21.65 -14.09
N TRP A 83 -9.23 22.33 -15.05
CA TRP A 83 -7.79 22.21 -15.33
C TRP A 83 -6.96 23.10 -14.42
N LYS A 84 -5.83 22.56 -13.96
CA LYS A 84 -4.74 23.35 -13.40
C LYS A 84 -3.77 23.76 -14.51
N ASP A 85 -3.34 22.80 -15.32
CA ASP A 85 -2.51 22.98 -16.51
C ASP A 85 -2.80 21.85 -17.51
N GLN A 86 -3.63 22.14 -18.50
CA GLN A 86 -4.05 21.16 -19.52
C GLN A 86 -2.86 20.67 -20.36
N SER A 87 -1.86 21.52 -20.61
CA SER A 87 -0.67 21.16 -21.41
C SER A 87 0.19 20.09 -20.75
N LYS A 88 0.10 19.98 -19.41
CA LYS A 88 0.81 18.99 -18.60
C LYS A 88 -0.07 17.83 -18.13
N ALA A 89 -1.30 17.73 -18.65
CA ALA A 89 -2.30 16.78 -18.18
C ALA A 89 -2.57 16.90 -16.66
N GLU A 90 -2.57 18.13 -16.12
CA GLU A 90 -2.82 18.42 -14.71
C GLU A 90 -4.22 19.01 -14.53
N PHE A 91 -5.11 18.25 -13.90
CA PHE A 91 -6.40 18.76 -13.45
C PHE A 91 -6.31 19.28 -12.01
N GLU A 92 -7.15 20.23 -11.65
CA GLU A 92 -7.36 20.67 -10.26
C GLU A 92 -8.43 19.81 -9.59
N MET A 93 -9.51 19.52 -10.33
CA MET A 93 -10.57 18.61 -9.91
C MET A 93 -11.40 18.11 -11.08
N ILE A 94 -12.12 17.01 -10.87
CA ILE A 94 -13.11 16.49 -11.83
C ILE A 94 -14.44 16.31 -11.11
N GLU A 95 -15.50 16.84 -11.73
CA GLU A 95 -16.89 16.57 -11.36
C GLU A 95 -17.36 15.28 -12.05
N MET A 96 -17.18 14.16 -11.35
CA MET A 96 -17.59 12.85 -11.83
C MET A 96 -19.10 12.68 -11.65
N ARG A 97 -19.84 13.06 -12.70
CA ARG A 97 -21.31 13.03 -12.74
C ARG A 97 -21.81 11.64 -13.12
N PRO A 98 -22.63 10.97 -12.27
CA PRO A 98 -23.21 9.68 -12.60
C PRO A 98 -24.23 9.74 -13.74
N PRO A 99 -24.53 8.60 -14.39
CA PRO A 99 -25.56 8.55 -15.41
C PRO A 99 -26.94 8.90 -14.86
N SER A 100 -27.60 9.93 -15.41
CA SER A 100 -28.93 10.39 -14.98
C SER A 100 -30.09 9.94 -15.88
N GLY A 101 -29.83 9.47 -17.10
CA GLY A 101 -30.89 9.13 -18.08
C GLY A 101 -31.76 7.91 -17.72
N LEU A 102 -33.09 8.00 -17.83
CA LEU A 102 -34.09 7.00 -17.38
C LEU A 102 -33.88 5.55 -17.88
N LYS A 103 -33.03 5.30 -18.89
CA LYS A 103 -32.79 3.99 -19.51
C LYS A 103 -31.47 3.29 -19.12
N ASP A 104 -30.65 3.85 -18.23
CA ASP A 104 -29.36 3.24 -17.89
C ASP A 104 -29.46 2.31 -16.68
N ASN A 105 -29.55 1.00 -16.93
CA ASN A 105 -29.60 -0.05 -15.90
C ASN A 105 -28.26 -0.23 -15.15
N ARG A 106 -27.16 0.38 -15.61
CA ARG A 106 -25.82 0.26 -14.98
C ARG A 106 -25.61 1.23 -13.82
N LYS A 107 -26.49 2.22 -13.66
CA LYS A 107 -26.40 3.31 -12.68
C LYS A 107 -26.10 2.85 -11.25
N ALA A 108 -26.88 1.91 -10.72
CA ALA A 108 -26.76 1.54 -9.32
C ALA A 108 -25.42 0.87 -9.02
N GLY A 109 -24.91 0.05 -9.95
CA GLY A 109 -23.65 -0.66 -9.78
C GLY A 109 -22.43 0.25 -9.82
N ASP A 110 -22.43 1.24 -10.72
CA ASP A 110 -21.34 2.20 -10.88
C ASP A 110 -21.32 3.24 -9.76
N ILE A 111 -22.50 3.74 -9.33
CA ILE A 111 -22.64 4.64 -8.19
C ILE A 111 -22.19 3.94 -6.89
N ALA A 112 -22.64 2.70 -6.67
CA ALA A 112 -22.20 1.92 -5.51
C ALA A 112 -20.68 1.72 -5.50
N ALA A 113 -20.08 1.51 -6.67
CA ALA A 113 -18.63 1.38 -6.78
C ALA A 113 -17.90 2.70 -6.49
N ALA A 114 -18.38 3.83 -7.02
CA ALA A 114 -17.84 5.16 -6.69
C ALA A 114 -17.86 5.44 -5.18
N ARG A 115 -18.98 5.11 -4.52
CA ARG A 115 -19.11 5.22 -3.06
C ARG A 115 -18.15 4.30 -2.32
N TYR A 116 -17.95 3.07 -2.81
CA TYR A 116 -16.98 2.14 -2.23
C TYR A 116 -15.56 2.72 -2.32
N ASN A 117 -15.16 3.29 -3.45
CA ASN A 117 -13.87 3.96 -3.60
C ASN A 117 -13.72 5.14 -2.63
N LEU A 118 -14.75 5.98 -2.50
CA LEU A 118 -14.78 7.11 -1.56
C LEU A 118 -14.59 6.63 -0.12
N GLN A 119 -15.40 5.67 0.32
CA GLN A 119 -15.37 5.13 1.69
C GLN A 119 -14.04 4.47 2.05
N ASN A 120 -13.42 3.78 1.10
CA ASN A 120 -12.18 3.02 1.33
C ASN A 120 -10.93 3.77 0.85
N GLY A 121 -11.08 5.00 0.37
CA GLY A 121 -9.97 5.81 -0.13
C GLY A 121 -9.21 5.21 -1.32
N ILE A 122 -9.87 4.39 -2.16
CA ILE A 122 -9.25 3.67 -3.26
C ILE A 122 -9.10 4.59 -4.48
N PRO A 123 -7.87 4.85 -4.95
CA PRO A 123 -7.63 5.69 -6.12
C PRO A 123 -8.08 5.01 -7.41
N ILE A 124 -8.27 5.82 -8.46
CA ILE A 124 -8.71 5.39 -9.78
C ILE A 124 -7.84 6.01 -10.88
N GLY A 125 -7.70 5.32 -12.01
CA GLY A 125 -7.09 5.89 -13.21
C GLY A 125 -7.99 6.93 -13.86
N ILE A 126 -7.43 8.04 -14.33
CA ILE A 126 -8.18 9.13 -14.96
C ILE A 126 -7.81 9.25 -16.43
N LEU A 127 -8.83 9.23 -17.28
CA LEU A 127 -8.74 9.42 -18.72
C LEU A 127 -9.51 10.67 -19.12
N HIS A 128 -8.95 11.48 -20.02
CA HIS A 128 -9.67 12.53 -20.72
C HIS A 128 -9.96 12.07 -22.14
N LYS A 129 -11.24 12.04 -22.50
CA LYS A 129 -11.68 11.76 -23.87
C LYS A 129 -11.38 12.94 -24.79
N VAL A 130 -10.36 12.82 -25.62
CA VAL A 130 -10.01 13.81 -26.65
C VAL A 130 -10.97 13.69 -27.83
N GLU A 131 -11.14 12.49 -28.36
CA GLU A 131 -12.08 12.18 -29.44
C GLU A 131 -12.51 10.71 -29.40
N LYS A 132 -13.23 10.24 -30.43
CA LYS A 132 -13.76 8.87 -30.45
C LYS A 132 -12.63 7.84 -30.54
N GLY A 133 -12.35 7.19 -29.42
CA GLY A 133 -11.33 6.14 -29.33
C GLY A 133 -9.92 6.66 -29.04
N VAL A 134 -9.80 7.96 -28.69
CA VAL A 134 -8.55 8.60 -28.31
C VAL A 134 -8.71 9.21 -26.93
N ASN A 135 -7.85 8.80 -25.99
CA ASN A 135 -7.86 9.27 -24.61
C ASN A 135 -6.49 9.75 -24.18
N ALA A 136 -6.41 10.93 -23.58
CA ALA A 136 -5.22 11.33 -22.83
C ALA A 136 -5.28 10.74 -21.42
N VAL A 137 -4.16 10.23 -20.91
CA VAL A 137 -4.06 9.74 -19.53
C VAL A 137 -3.70 10.91 -18.61
N LEU A 138 -4.53 11.20 -17.61
CA LEU A 138 -4.26 12.26 -16.64
C LEU A 138 -3.56 11.75 -15.37
N GLY A 139 -3.26 10.45 -15.31
CA GLY A 139 -2.68 9.80 -14.15
C GLY A 139 -3.77 9.25 -13.22
N LEU A 140 -3.64 9.54 -11.92
CA LEU A 140 -4.52 9.03 -10.89
C LEU A 140 -5.38 10.13 -10.27
N GLY A 141 -6.57 9.74 -9.81
CA GLY A 141 -7.47 10.57 -9.02
C GLY A 141 -8.01 9.81 -7.82
N LYS A 142 -8.39 10.54 -6.77
CA LYS A 142 -9.07 9.99 -5.60
C LYS A 142 -10.41 10.71 -5.44
N ILE A 143 -11.46 9.93 -5.23
CA ILE A 143 -12.79 10.48 -4.92
C ILE A 143 -12.74 10.95 -3.48
N VAL A 144 -13.02 12.23 -3.25
CA VAL A 144 -12.90 12.87 -1.93
C VAL A 144 -14.25 13.25 -1.34
N GLU A 145 -15.27 13.41 -2.17
CA GLU A 145 -16.59 13.87 -1.75
C GLU A 145 -17.68 13.39 -2.72
N GLU A 146 -18.90 13.24 -2.22
CA GLU A 146 -20.14 13.14 -3.01
C GLU A 146 -21.07 14.25 -2.52
N ASN A 147 -21.50 15.15 -3.42
CA ASN A 147 -22.41 16.23 -3.05
C ASN A 147 -23.88 15.79 -3.01
N GLU A 148 -24.77 16.67 -2.56
CA GLU A 148 -26.21 16.38 -2.43
C GLU A 148 -26.89 16.00 -3.75
N GLN A 149 -26.33 16.43 -4.89
CA GLN A 149 -26.81 16.10 -6.23
C GLN A 149 -26.25 14.76 -6.74
N GLY A 150 -25.46 14.04 -5.94
CA GLY A 150 -24.84 12.76 -6.28
C GLY A 150 -23.64 12.89 -7.22
N VAL A 151 -23.05 14.08 -7.34
CA VAL A 151 -21.82 14.30 -8.12
C VAL A 151 -20.62 14.00 -7.24
N PHE A 152 -19.71 13.17 -7.75
CA PHE A 152 -18.48 12.83 -7.05
C PHE A 152 -17.37 13.82 -7.41
N ILE A 153 -16.67 14.32 -6.40
CA ILE A 153 -15.50 15.19 -6.59
C ILE A 153 -14.24 14.33 -6.57
N VAL A 154 -13.47 14.42 -7.65
CA VAL A 154 -12.18 13.73 -7.78
C VAL A 154 -11.06 14.74 -7.75
N LYS A 155 -10.06 14.51 -6.89
CA LYS A 155 -8.83 15.32 -6.80
C LYS A 155 -7.63 14.54 -7.32
N PRO A 156 -6.59 15.21 -7.85
CA PRO A 156 -5.36 14.57 -8.29
C PRO A 156 -4.71 13.75 -7.19
N TYR A 157 -4.22 12.58 -7.58
CA TYR A 157 -3.59 11.63 -6.68
C TYR A 157 -2.29 11.11 -7.29
N THR A 158 -1.36 10.69 -6.43
CA THR A 158 -0.06 10.13 -6.80
C THR A 158 0.20 8.99 -5.84
N LEU A 159 0.67 7.83 -6.29
CA LEU A 159 1.00 6.71 -5.39
C LEU A 159 2.07 7.11 -4.37
N LYS A 160 2.88 8.13 -4.69
CA LYS A 160 3.80 8.78 -3.76
C LYS A 160 3.13 9.42 -2.53
N LYS A 161 1.82 9.69 -2.55
CA LYS A 161 1.04 10.19 -1.39
C LYS A 161 0.62 9.08 -0.41
N ASP A 162 0.46 7.84 -0.89
CA ASP A 162 0.33 6.66 0.00
C ASP A 162 1.68 5.99 0.29
N LEU A 163 2.74 6.33 -0.48
CA LEU A 163 4.06 6.36 0.14
C LEU A 163 4.01 7.45 1.20
N PRO A 164 4.69 7.22 2.32
CA PRO A 164 4.93 8.32 3.22
C PRO A 164 5.57 9.50 2.42
N PRO A 165 5.02 10.76 2.46
CA PRO A 165 5.64 11.99 1.93
C PRO A 165 7.17 11.96 1.91
N SER A 166 7.88 12.54 0.93
CA SER A 166 9.35 12.62 1.06
C SER A 166 9.75 13.38 2.34
N GLU A 167 10.97 13.15 2.85
CA GLU A 167 11.47 13.85 4.04
C GLU A 167 11.34 15.39 3.90
N GLU A 168 11.49 15.90 2.68
CA GLU A 168 11.37 17.32 2.32
C GLU A 168 9.92 17.82 2.34
N GLN A 169 8.96 16.99 1.90
CA GLN A 169 7.54 17.37 1.82
C GLN A 169 6.87 17.36 3.19
N GLU A 170 7.28 16.47 4.08
CA GLU A 170 6.79 16.45 5.45
C GLU A 170 7.46 17.52 6.31
N ALA A 171 8.75 17.79 6.10
CA ALA A 171 9.40 18.94 6.70
C ALA A 171 8.66 20.23 6.33
N ALA A 172 8.29 20.41 5.06
CA ALA A 172 7.49 21.55 4.61
C ALA A 172 6.10 21.61 5.25
N LEU A 173 5.38 20.48 5.34
CA LEU A 173 4.04 20.43 5.92
C LEU A 173 4.05 20.67 7.44
N VAL A 174 5.05 20.17 8.15
CA VAL A 174 5.25 20.43 9.59
C VAL A 174 5.66 21.89 9.81
N PHE A 175 6.42 22.49 8.89
CA PHE A 175 6.79 23.91 8.93
C PHE A 175 5.58 24.82 8.69
N GLU A 176 4.67 24.44 7.78
CA GLU A 176 3.45 25.21 7.49
C GLU A 176 2.39 25.10 8.59
N THR A 177 2.34 23.98 9.33
CA THR A 177 1.29 23.71 10.33
C THR A 177 1.66 24.14 11.75
N ASN A 178 2.94 24.35 12.03
CA ASN A 178 3.40 24.85 13.32
C ASN A 178 3.83 26.31 13.18
N GLU A 179 3.09 27.23 13.78
CA GLU A 179 3.60 28.55 14.17
C GLU A 179 4.68 28.42 15.28
N ILE A 180 5.69 27.57 15.08
CA ILE A 180 6.79 27.39 16.03
C ILE A 180 8.02 27.99 15.40
N GLU A 181 8.12 29.31 15.48
CA GLU A 181 9.31 30.04 15.03
C GLU A 181 10.58 29.72 15.86
N ASN A 182 10.56 28.92 16.93
CA ASN A 182 11.73 28.86 17.84
C ASN A 182 12.05 27.54 18.56
N ASN A 183 11.75 26.34 18.02
CA ASN A 183 12.25 25.11 18.65
C ASN A 183 12.74 24.04 17.65
N ILE A 184 13.98 24.21 17.20
CA ILE A 184 14.71 23.32 16.28
C ILE A 184 14.85 21.89 16.85
N GLU A 185 14.94 21.77 18.18
CA GLU A 185 15.14 20.50 18.87
C GLU A 185 13.86 19.64 18.81
N LEU A 186 12.71 20.24 19.16
CA LEU A 186 11.40 19.59 19.06
C LEU A 186 11.07 19.20 17.61
N PHE A 187 11.42 20.04 16.63
CA PHE A 187 11.24 19.72 15.21
C PHE A 187 12.08 18.52 14.78
N THR A 188 13.33 18.43 15.25
CA THR A 188 14.23 17.32 14.94
C THR A 188 13.72 16.00 15.53
N GLU A 189 13.22 16.01 16.76
CA GLU A 189 12.61 14.83 17.40
C GLU A 189 11.34 14.36 16.67
N VAL A 190 10.47 15.29 16.27
CA VAL A 190 9.27 15.00 15.48
C VAL A 190 9.64 14.36 14.15
N LEU A 191 10.62 14.92 13.43
CA LEU A 191 11.09 14.33 12.17
C LEU A 191 11.69 12.93 12.35
N GLN A 192 12.47 12.70 13.41
CA GLN A 192 13.02 11.39 13.71
C GLN A 192 11.93 10.36 14.02
N GLU A 193 10.92 10.73 14.81
CA GLU A 193 9.79 9.86 15.14
C GLU A 193 8.96 9.52 13.90
N ILE A 194 8.73 10.49 13.02
CA ILE A 194 8.07 10.31 11.74
C ILE A 194 8.88 9.34 10.85
N LYS A 195 10.19 9.57 10.68
CA LYS A 195 11.08 8.67 9.92
C LYS A 195 11.04 7.24 10.46
N ARG A 196 11.10 7.09 11.79
CA ARG A 196 10.99 5.79 12.48
C ARG A 196 9.68 5.08 12.15
N ARG A 197 8.54 5.74 12.32
CA ARG A 197 7.21 5.16 12.05
C ARG A 197 7.09 4.65 10.62
N ARG A 198 7.59 5.42 9.66
CA ARG A 198 7.51 5.07 8.23
C ARG A 198 8.45 3.97 7.82
N GLY A 199 9.66 4.00 8.35
CA GLY A 199 10.60 2.92 8.17
C GLY A 199 10.03 1.60 8.70
N GLN A 200 9.39 1.63 9.87
CA GLN A 200 8.69 0.48 10.43
C GLN A 200 7.47 0.04 9.58
N GLN A 201 6.69 0.97 9.02
CA GLN A 201 5.59 0.64 8.10
C GLN A 201 6.08 -0.02 6.82
N LYS A 202 7.12 0.54 6.19
CA LYS A 202 7.75 -0.02 4.99
C LYS A 202 8.34 -1.40 5.27
N PHE A 203 9.07 -1.54 6.37
CA PHE A 203 9.62 -2.80 6.82
C PHE A 203 8.53 -3.87 7.04
N ARG A 204 7.43 -3.51 7.70
CA ARG A 204 6.28 -4.40 7.86
C ARG A 204 5.69 -4.82 6.52
N HIS A 205 5.53 -3.90 5.57
CA HIS A 205 5.03 -4.25 4.24
C HIS A 205 5.94 -5.25 3.54
N LEU A 206 7.27 -5.05 3.59
CA LEU A 206 8.24 -5.99 3.02
C LEU A 206 8.16 -7.38 3.66
N LEU A 207 7.98 -7.45 4.98
CA LEU A 207 7.82 -8.73 5.68
C LEU A 207 6.51 -9.44 5.33
N LEU A 208 5.42 -8.71 5.11
CA LEU A 208 4.14 -9.29 4.66
C LEU A 208 4.20 -9.89 3.24
N LEU A 209 5.19 -9.50 2.43
CA LEU A 209 5.46 -10.14 1.14
C LEU A 209 6.21 -11.47 1.29
N LYS A 210 6.92 -11.67 2.41
CA LYS A 210 7.74 -12.86 2.70
C LYS A 210 7.01 -13.88 3.57
N TYR A 211 6.21 -13.42 4.54
CA TYR A 211 5.57 -14.26 5.55
C TYR A 211 4.05 -14.04 5.57
N ASP A 212 3.28 -15.11 5.80
CA ASP A 212 1.82 -15.08 5.88
C ASP A 212 1.25 -15.24 7.31
N SER A 213 2.13 -15.54 8.27
CA SER A 213 1.76 -15.94 9.62
C SER A 213 2.89 -15.67 10.64
N CYS A 214 2.56 -15.81 11.92
CA CYS A 214 3.52 -15.74 13.01
C CYS A 214 4.53 -16.90 12.92
N ALA A 215 5.82 -16.58 12.97
CA ALA A 215 6.90 -17.56 12.87
C ALA A 215 6.93 -18.60 14.01
N VAL A 216 6.20 -18.36 15.11
CA VAL A 216 6.19 -19.25 16.29
C VAL A 216 4.91 -20.09 16.36
N CYS A 217 3.73 -19.45 16.30
CA CYS A 217 2.45 -20.14 16.46
C CYS A 217 1.59 -20.25 15.18
N GLY A 218 2.03 -19.67 14.06
CA GLY A 218 1.28 -19.73 12.80
C GLY A 218 -0.01 -18.91 12.75
N ILE A 219 -0.31 -18.07 13.75
CA ILE A 219 -1.48 -17.16 13.65
C ILE A 219 -1.31 -16.23 12.44
N SER A 220 -2.40 -15.94 11.74
CA SER A 220 -2.39 -15.12 10.52
C SER A 220 -1.66 -13.78 10.71
N ALA A 221 -0.93 -13.35 9.67
CA ALA A 221 -0.19 -12.09 9.63
C ALA A 221 -1.04 -10.84 9.95
N THR A 222 -2.36 -10.89 9.80
CA THR A 222 -3.26 -9.82 10.22
C THR A 222 -3.14 -9.50 11.71
N TYR A 223 -2.78 -10.50 12.53
CA TYR A 223 -2.64 -10.39 13.98
C TYR A 223 -1.18 -10.37 14.45
N THR A 224 -0.23 -10.09 13.55
CA THR A 224 1.20 -10.04 13.89
C THR A 224 1.75 -8.62 13.86
N LYS A 225 2.93 -8.44 14.46
CA LYS A 225 3.82 -7.29 14.33
C LYS A 225 5.04 -7.68 13.49
N ALA A 226 5.71 -6.67 12.94
CA ALA A 226 7.02 -6.81 12.32
C ALA A 226 8.08 -6.57 13.40
N SER A 227 8.67 -7.66 13.91
CA SER A 227 9.71 -7.61 14.94
C SER A 227 11.08 -7.66 14.30
N HIS A 228 11.97 -6.75 14.70
CA HIS A 228 13.36 -6.72 14.23
C HIS A 228 14.19 -7.74 15.00
N ILE A 229 15.00 -8.54 14.29
CA ILE A 229 15.92 -9.48 14.93
C ILE A 229 17.07 -8.72 15.62
N LYS A 230 17.73 -7.83 14.89
CA LYS A 230 18.64 -6.82 15.44
C LYS A 230 17.84 -5.55 15.69
N PRO A 231 17.72 -5.04 16.93
CA PRO A 231 16.84 -3.94 17.28
C PRO A 231 17.10 -2.69 16.44
N TRP A 232 16.04 -1.91 16.24
CA TRP A 232 16.07 -0.67 15.48
C TRP A 232 17.16 0.31 15.92
N SER A 233 17.38 0.43 17.23
CA SER A 233 18.39 1.33 17.83
C SER A 233 19.83 0.90 17.53
N ALA A 234 20.07 -0.39 17.33
CA ALA A 234 21.38 -0.95 17.01
C ALA A 234 21.59 -1.17 15.50
N SER A 235 20.54 -1.01 14.69
CA SER A 235 20.56 -1.21 13.25
C SER A 235 20.91 0.06 12.49
N SER A 236 21.71 -0.08 11.43
CA SER A 236 21.93 0.94 10.41
C SER A 236 20.66 1.16 9.56
N ASP A 237 20.64 2.24 8.77
CA ASP A 237 19.48 2.55 7.93
C ASP A 237 19.18 1.47 6.87
N TYR A 238 20.22 0.76 6.40
CA TYR A 238 20.04 -0.40 5.54
C TYR A 238 19.41 -1.57 6.30
N GLU A 239 19.97 -1.94 7.45
CA GLU A 239 19.50 -3.06 8.29
C GLU A 239 18.07 -2.84 8.81
N ARG A 240 17.65 -1.58 9.01
CA ARG A 240 16.29 -1.21 9.44
C ARG A 240 15.20 -1.56 8.42
N LEU A 241 15.56 -1.62 7.14
CA LEU A 241 14.66 -1.94 6.03
C LEU A 241 14.93 -3.31 5.39
N ASP A 242 15.95 -4.02 5.87
CA ASP A 242 16.31 -5.34 5.38
C ASP A 242 15.29 -6.40 5.85
N VAL A 243 14.60 -7.04 4.91
CA VAL A 243 13.60 -8.09 5.19
C VAL A 243 14.18 -9.30 5.93
N TYR A 244 15.50 -9.55 5.83
CA TYR A 244 16.16 -10.62 6.56
C TYR A 244 16.44 -10.26 8.03
N ASN A 245 16.31 -9.00 8.41
CA ASN A 245 16.40 -8.54 9.80
C ASN A 245 15.04 -8.60 10.51
N GLY A 246 14.10 -9.41 10.04
CA GLY A 246 12.72 -9.36 10.51
C GLY A 246 11.98 -10.68 10.57
N LEU A 247 11.11 -10.78 11.56
CA LEU A 247 10.13 -11.85 11.73
C LEU A 247 8.72 -11.26 11.90
N LEU A 248 7.70 -11.97 11.40
CA LEU A 248 6.33 -11.71 11.81
C LEU A 248 6.05 -12.49 13.10
N LEU A 249 5.70 -11.77 14.16
CA LEU A 249 5.41 -12.36 15.47
C LEU A 249 4.06 -11.83 15.99
N CYS A 250 3.25 -12.68 16.60
CA CYS A 250 2.06 -12.19 17.30
C CYS A 250 2.48 -11.34 18.52
N PRO A 251 1.60 -10.49 19.08
CA PRO A 251 1.96 -9.61 20.20
C PRO A 251 2.64 -10.30 21.38
N ASN A 252 2.25 -11.55 21.67
CA ASN A 252 2.87 -12.33 22.75
C ASN A 252 4.29 -12.77 22.40
N HIS A 253 4.51 -13.30 21.19
CA HIS A 253 5.83 -13.77 20.76
C HIS A 253 6.80 -12.64 20.49
N ASP A 254 6.30 -11.52 19.96
CA ASP A 254 7.03 -10.25 19.81
C ASP A 254 7.59 -9.80 21.16
N TYR A 255 6.73 -9.77 22.20
CA TYR A 255 7.16 -9.46 23.56
C TYR A 255 8.20 -10.44 24.09
N LEU A 256 7.98 -11.75 23.96
CA LEU A 256 8.94 -12.75 24.44
C LEU A 256 10.30 -12.62 23.73
N PHE A 257 10.30 -12.35 22.44
CA PHE A 257 11.50 -12.21 21.63
C PHE A 257 12.26 -10.94 22.00
N ASP A 258 11.60 -9.78 22.01
CA ASP A 258 12.20 -8.48 22.36
C ASP A 258 12.75 -8.45 23.80
N GLN A 259 12.15 -9.19 24.74
CA GLN A 259 12.64 -9.31 26.11
C GLN A 259 13.74 -10.36 26.28
N GLY A 260 14.17 -11.01 25.19
CA GLY A 260 15.19 -12.05 25.20
C GLY A 260 14.76 -13.34 25.90
N LEU A 261 13.45 -13.57 26.05
CA LEU A 261 12.88 -14.78 26.66
C LEU A 261 12.79 -15.93 25.67
N ILE A 262 12.76 -15.64 24.37
CA ILE A 262 12.95 -16.62 23.29
C ILE A 262 13.93 -16.07 22.25
N SER A 263 14.57 -16.97 21.50
CA SER A 263 15.44 -16.66 20.36
C SER A 263 15.56 -17.91 19.47
N PHE A 264 16.44 -17.93 18.48
CA PHE A 264 16.70 -19.12 17.65
C PHE A 264 18.21 -19.39 17.52
N ASP A 265 18.60 -20.67 17.49
CA ASP A 265 19.99 -21.08 17.23
C ASP A 265 20.34 -21.05 15.74
N ALA A 266 21.61 -21.32 15.41
CA ALA A 266 22.09 -21.33 14.01
C ALA A 266 21.41 -22.39 13.11
N SER A 267 20.71 -23.37 13.69
CA SER A 267 19.90 -24.34 12.95
C SER A 267 18.43 -23.94 12.81
N GLY A 268 18.06 -22.75 13.30
CA GLY A 268 16.70 -22.24 13.31
C GLY A 268 15.83 -22.82 14.41
N ARG A 269 16.36 -23.60 15.35
CA ARG A 269 15.59 -24.13 16.49
C ARG A 269 15.41 -23.07 17.56
N ILE A 270 14.22 -23.00 18.13
CA ILE A 270 13.93 -22.06 19.20
C ILE A 270 14.82 -22.32 20.43
N LYS A 271 15.24 -21.25 21.07
CA LYS A 271 15.93 -21.23 22.36
C LYS A 271 15.04 -20.52 23.34
N ILE A 272 14.64 -21.23 24.39
CA ILE A 272 13.78 -20.70 25.45
C ILE A 272 14.66 -20.30 26.62
N SER A 273 14.49 -19.07 27.10
CA SER A 273 15.17 -18.58 28.29
C SER A 273 14.66 -19.31 29.53
N PRO A 274 15.53 -19.69 30.48
CA PRO A 274 15.10 -20.25 31.76
C PRO A 274 14.32 -19.26 32.63
N LEU A 275 14.30 -17.97 32.27
CA LEU A 275 13.49 -16.95 32.93
C LEU A 275 12.01 -17.03 32.53
N LEU A 276 11.68 -17.72 31.42
CA LEU A 276 10.29 -18.01 31.05
C LEU A 276 9.81 -19.26 31.79
N SER A 277 8.91 -19.07 32.75
CA SER A 277 8.37 -20.17 33.55
C SER A 277 7.76 -21.26 32.68
N ALA A 278 8.09 -22.52 32.99
CA ALA A 278 7.54 -23.70 32.31
C ALA A 278 5.99 -23.70 32.31
N ALA A 279 5.36 -23.21 33.38
CA ALA A 279 3.89 -23.12 33.49
C ALA A 279 3.25 -22.13 32.49
N HIS A 280 4.04 -21.31 31.82
CA HIS A 280 3.58 -20.33 30.84
C HIS A 280 3.90 -20.71 29.39
N LEU A 281 4.70 -21.75 29.16
CA LEU A 281 5.07 -22.20 27.80
C LEU A 281 3.83 -22.56 26.98
N ASP A 282 2.96 -23.39 27.55
CA ASP A 282 1.71 -23.79 26.89
C ASP A 282 0.78 -22.60 26.63
N LYS A 283 0.71 -21.65 27.58
CA LYS A 283 -0.13 -20.45 27.43
C LYS A 283 0.34 -19.52 26.32
N PHE A 284 1.65 -19.50 26.09
CA PHE A 284 2.25 -18.76 24.99
C PHE A 284 2.38 -19.60 23.72
N ALA A 285 1.97 -20.87 23.70
CA ALA A 285 2.17 -21.79 22.58
C ALA A 285 3.64 -21.84 22.13
N VAL A 286 4.56 -21.98 23.08
CA VAL A 286 6.02 -22.10 22.85
C VAL A 286 6.47 -23.48 23.30
N ASN A 287 7.22 -24.19 22.46
CA ASN A 287 7.83 -25.49 22.77
C ASN A 287 9.14 -25.65 22.00
N ASP A 288 9.97 -26.64 22.39
CA ASP A 288 11.31 -26.84 21.82
C ASP A 288 11.33 -27.38 20.38
N GLU A 289 10.18 -27.74 19.81
CA GLU A 289 10.07 -28.25 18.44
C GLU A 289 9.96 -27.14 17.39
N ILE A 290 9.68 -25.90 17.83
CA ILE A 290 9.50 -24.75 16.94
C ILE A 290 10.81 -24.45 16.19
N ARG A 291 10.67 -24.28 14.88
CA ARG A 291 11.76 -23.95 13.97
C ARG A 291 11.36 -22.86 12.99
N ILE A 292 12.33 -22.03 12.65
CA ILE A 292 12.25 -21.08 11.54
C ILE A 292 13.25 -21.46 10.45
N GLU A 293 12.99 -21.01 9.23
CA GLU A 293 13.97 -21.11 8.15
C GLU A 293 15.16 -20.19 8.44
N MET A 294 16.36 -20.75 8.35
CA MET A 294 17.61 -20.05 8.64
C MET A 294 18.48 -20.06 7.39
N ASP A 295 18.72 -18.88 6.82
CA ASP A 295 19.71 -18.66 5.76
C ASP A 295 20.90 -17.83 6.30
N SER A 296 21.93 -17.66 5.48
CA SER A 296 23.13 -16.90 5.88
C SER A 296 22.84 -15.43 6.21
N THR A 297 21.76 -14.86 5.67
CA THR A 297 21.37 -13.47 5.89
C THR A 297 20.62 -13.26 7.20
N ILE A 298 19.61 -14.10 7.52
CA ILE A 298 18.93 -14.10 8.82
C ILE A 298 19.91 -14.50 9.93
N GLY A 299 20.77 -15.48 9.67
CA GLY A 299 21.70 -16.03 10.65
C GLY A 299 22.60 -14.96 11.28
N ALA A 300 23.09 -14.00 10.49
CA ALA A 300 23.92 -12.91 11.01
C ALA A 300 23.18 -12.01 12.01
N TYR A 301 21.90 -11.68 11.75
CA TYR A 301 21.07 -10.93 12.68
C TYR A 301 20.70 -11.76 13.90
N MET A 302 20.39 -13.04 13.71
CA MET A 302 20.01 -13.93 14.81
C MET A 302 21.19 -14.16 15.77
N ASP A 303 22.41 -14.24 15.24
CA ASP A 303 23.63 -14.26 16.04
C ASP A 303 23.77 -13.00 16.91
N TYR A 304 23.41 -11.83 16.37
CA TYR A 304 23.37 -10.60 17.17
C TYR A 304 22.34 -10.72 18.29
N HIS A 305 21.11 -11.14 17.98
CA HIS A 305 20.04 -11.30 18.96
C HIS A 305 20.45 -12.28 20.08
N MET A 306 21.02 -13.43 19.71
CA MET A 306 21.51 -14.42 20.66
C MET A 306 22.61 -13.90 21.58
N LYS A 307 23.51 -13.04 21.09
CA LYS A 307 24.64 -12.52 21.88
C LYS A 307 24.26 -11.34 22.77
N ASN A 308 23.34 -10.48 22.33
CA ASN A 308 23.11 -9.18 22.95
C ASN A 308 21.73 -9.04 23.63
N ILE A 309 20.77 -9.90 23.31
CA ILE A 309 19.37 -9.74 23.74
C ILE A 309 18.89 -10.97 24.48
N PHE A 310 19.16 -12.17 23.95
CA PHE A 310 18.74 -13.41 24.59
C PHE A 310 19.32 -13.55 26.01
N ARG A 311 18.45 -13.85 26.98
CA ARG A 311 18.80 -13.93 28.40
C ARG A 311 19.01 -15.39 28.78
N ALA A 312 20.25 -15.84 28.77
CA ALA A 312 20.63 -17.17 29.25
C ALA A 312 20.68 -17.22 30.79
N ALA A 313 20.75 -18.42 31.38
CA ALA A 313 21.00 -18.57 32.82
C ALA A 313 22.30 -17.84 33.20
N GLY A 314 22.24 -16.93 34.17
CA GLY A 314 23.38 -16.13 34.64
C GLY A 314 23.48 -14.71 34.05
N SER A 315 22.60 -14.33 33.12
CA SER A 315 22.48 -12.96 32.64
C SER A 315 21.71 -12.09 33.65
N ILE A 316 22.38 -11.72 34.76
CA ILE A 316 21.89 -10.72 35.71
C ILE A 316 22.29 -9.34 35.17
N GLN A 317 21.31 -8.44 35.03
CA GLN A 317 21.53 -7.01 34.77
C GLN A 317 22.19 -6.33 35.97
#